data_AF-A0A271M5K7-F1
#
_entry.id   AF-A0A271M5K7-F1
#
_cell.length_a   1.000
_cell.length_b   1.000
_cell.length_c   1.000
_cell.angle_alpha   90.00
_cell.angle_beta   90.00
_cell.angle_gamma   90.00
#
_symmetry.space_group_name_H-M   'P 1'
#
loop_
_entity.id
_entity.type
_entity.pdbx_description
1 polymer ?
#
loop_
_entity_poly.entity_id
_entity_poly.type
_entity_poly.pdbx_seq_one_letter_code
_entity_poly.pdbx_strand_id
1 'polypeptide(L)' 'MKKYFLFTGSFVVVYGVFQIVSGVALTAFYTPDFVMGNASSLPAEVEFGSAHLVSPLMISLLALGAAFGVMKLFKQKLY' A
#
# COMPACT_ATOMS: atom_id res chain seq x y z
N MET A 1 -8.62 -24.98 -10.00
CA MET A 1 -8.73 -24.27 -8.70
C MET A 1 -7.42 -24.18 -7.92
N LYS A 2 -6.66 -25.26 -7.68
CA LYS A 2 -5.42 -25.22 -6.86
C LYS A 2 -4.31 -24.25 -7.34
N LYS A 3 -4.16 -24.08 -8.66
CA LYS A 3 -3.18 -23.16 -9.27
C LYS A 3 -3.48 -21.67 -8.97
N TYR A 4 -4.75 -21.32 -8.82
CA TYR A 4 -5.17 -19.96 -8.46
C TYR A 4 -4.87 -19.66 -7.00
N PHE A 5 -5.03 -20.64 -6.10
CA PHE A 5 -4.63 -20.47 -4.70
C PHE A 5 -3.13 -20.24 -4.53
N LEU A 6 -2.29 -20.91 -5.31
CA LEU A 6 -0.84 -20.66 -5.31
C LEU A 6 -0.49 -19.26 -5.81
N PHE A 7 -1.20 -18.79 -6.84
CA PHE A 7 -1.02 -17.43 -7.37
C PHE A 7 -1.51 -16.35 -6.40
N THR A 8 -2.70 -16.53 -5.80
CA THR A 8 -3.21 -15.61 -4.77
C THR A 8 -2.28 -15.60 -3.55
N GLY A 9 -1.77 -16.77 -3.15
CA GLY A 9 -0.81 -16.88 -2.06
C GLY A 9 0.47 -16.09 -2.33
N SER A 10 1.07 -16.22 -3.53
CA SER A 10 2.27 -15.45 -3.87
C SER A 10 2.00 -13.95 -3.96
N PHE A 11 0.83 -13.55 -4.47
CA PHE A 11 0.42 -12.16 -4.50
C PHE A 11 0.29 -11.56 -3.10
N VAL A 12 -0.34 -12.27 -2.16
CA VAL A 12 -0.50 -11.81 -0.77
C VAL A 12 0.86 -11.63 -0.09
N VAL A 13 1.81 -12.54 -0.31
CA VAL A 13 3.16 -12.44 0.26
C VAL A 13 3.90 -11.21 -0.28
N VAL A 14 3.90 -11.02 -1.60
CA VAL A 14 4.57 -9.86 -2.23
C VAL A 14 3.90 -8.55 -1.81
N TYR A 15 2.57 -8.51 -1.77
CA TYR A 15 1.81 -7.35 -1.31
C TYR A 15 2.09 -7.02 0.16
N GLY A 16 2.18 -8.02 1.02
CA GLY A 16 2.53 -7.84 2.43
C GLY A 16 3.93 -7.23 2.60
N VAL A 17 4.92 -7.76 1.88
CA VAL A 17 6.28 -7.19 1.88
C VAL A 17 6.28 -5.75 1.37
N PHE A 18 5.56 -5.48 0.27
CA PHE A 18 5.45 -4.15 -0.29
C PHE A 18 4.84 -3.16 0.72
N GLN A 19 3.80 -3.56 1.46
CA GLN A 19 3.16 -2.74 2.47
C GLN A 19 4.05 -2.45 3.68
N ILE A 20 4.87 -3.42 4.12
CA ILE A 20 5.83 -3.19 5.20
C ILE A 20 6.89 -2.18 4.74
N VAL A 21 7.45 -2.35 3.54
CA VAL A 21 8.48 -1.45 3.01
C VAL A 21 7.91 -0.05 2.77
N SER A 22 6.72 0.07 2.18
CA SER A 22 6.06 1.37 1.97
C SER A 22 5.73 2.05 3.29
N GLY A 23 5.23 1.29 4.27
CA GLY A 23 4.95 1.78 5.62
C GLY A 23 6.19 2.31 6.31
N VAL A 24 7.30 1.55 6.29
CA VAL A 24 8.58 2.00 6.85
C VAL A 24 9.06 3.27 6.15
N ALA A 25 9.03 3.31 4.82
CA ALA A 25 9.43 4.50 4.07
C ALA A 25 8.57 5.72 4.45
N LEU A 26 7.25 5.56 4.49
CA LEU A 26 6.33 6.62 4.91
C LEU A 26 6.64 7.10 6.32
N THR A 27 6.86 6.20 7.28
CA THR A 27 7.19 6.59 8.67
C THR A 27 8.56 7.26 8.79
N ALA A 28 9.55 6.86 7.98
CA ALA A 28 10.88 7.47 8.00
C ALA A 28 10.87 8.92 7.49
N PHE A 29 9.95 9.25 6.58
CA PHE A 29 9.79 10.60 6.03
C PHE A 29 8.62 11.38 6.65
N TYR A 30 7.89 10.80 7.59
CA TYR A 30 6.77 11.44 8.26
C TYR A 30 7.23 12.11 9.56
N THR A 31 7.10 13.44 9.61
CA THR A 31 7.23 14.18 10.87
C THR A 31 5.85 14.24 11.53
N PRO A 32 5.67 13.64 12.72
CA PRO A 32 4.40 13.75 13.44
C PRO A 32 4.21 15.20 13.91
N ASP A 33 3.15 15.84 13.44
CA ASP A 33 2.78 17.18 13.90
C ASP A 33 1.99 17.05 15.20
N PHE A 34 2.68 17.18 16.33
CA PHE A 34 2.03 17.27 17.63
C PHE A 34 1.63 18.73 17.87
N VAL A 35 0.59 19.20 17.20
CA VAL A 35 -0.07 20.45 17.55
C VAL A 35 -0.76 20.24 18.90
N MET A 36 -0.02 20.43 20.00
CA MET A 36 -0.60 20.66 21.32
C MET A 36 -1.15 22.10 21.35
N GLY A 37 -2.12 22.35 20.46
CA GLY A 37 -2.86 23.59 20.42
C GLY A 37 -3.67 23.70 21.69
N ASN A 38 -3.67 24.86 22.33
CA ASN A 38 -4.51 25.18 23.47
C ASN A 38 -5.91 24.59 23.24
N ALA A 39 -6.34 23.69 24.13
CA ALA A 39 -7.59 22.96 24.03
C ALA A 39 -8.85 23.86 23.94
N SER A 40 -8.67 25.17 24.13
CA SER A 40 -9.69 26.22 24.00
C SER A 40 -9.99 26.68 22.56
N SER A 41 -9.22 26.26 21.54
CA SER A 41 -9.43 26.66 20.14
C SER A 41 -9.49 25.50 19.15
N LEU A 42 -9.84 24.29 19.60
CA LEU A 42 -10.08 23.15 18.72
C LEU A 42 -11.37 23.40 17.92
N PRO A 43 -11.35 23.36 16.58
CA PRO A 43 -12.57 23.47 15.77
C PRO A 43 -13.55 22.34 16.15
N ALA A 44 -14.83 22.69 16.28
CA ALA A 44 -15.89 21.74 16.64
C ALA A 44 -16.15 20.66 15.58
N GLU A 45 -15.56 20.82 14.40
CA GLU A 45 -15.62 19.86 13.30
C GLU A 45 -14.25 19.20 13.09
N VAL A 46 -14.27 17.88 12.98
CA VAL A 46 -13.10 17.08 12.65
C VAL A 46 -12.90 17.18 11.14
N GLU A 47 -11.91 17.97 10.70
CA GLU A 47 -11.44 17.88 9.33
C GLU A 47 -10.71 16.55 9.13
N PHE A 48 -11.32 15.65 8.35
CA PHE A 48 -10.60 14.49 7.85
C PHE A 48 -9.51 15.01 6.93
N GLY A 49 -8.25 14.83 7.35
CA GLY A 49 -7.07 15.31 6.64
C GLY A 49 -7.16 15.06 5.14
N SER A 50 -6.64 16.02 4.37
CA SER A 50 -6.70 16.04 2.90
C SER A 50 -6.32 14.69 2.29
N ALA A 51 -7.13 14.23 1.34
CA ALA A 51 -6.97 12.93 0.70
C ALA A 51 -5.51 12.76 0.22
N HIS A 52 -4.85 11.69 0.68
CA HIS A 52 -3.49 11.37 0.28
C HIS A 52 -3.36 11.38 -1.25
N LEU A 53 -2.28 11.98 -1.77
CA LEU A 53 -1.98 12.12 -3.19
C LEU A 53 -1.96 10.78 -3.96
N VAL A 54 -1.76 9.67 -3.25
CA VAL A 54 -1.74 8.33 -3.83
C VAL A 54 -3.12 7.70 -3.65
N SER A 55 -3.93 7.78 -4.71
CA SER A 55 -5.23 7.12 -4.74
C SER A 55 -5.07 5.60 -4.57
N PRO A 56 -5.97 4.92 -3.81
CA PRO A 56 -6.01 3.47 -3.73
C PRO A 56 -6.03 2.77 -5.10
N LEU A 57 -6.59 3.42 -6.12
CA LEU A 57 -6.56 2.94 -7.51
C LEU A 57 -5.12 2.83 -8.04
N MET A 58 -4.27 3.78 -7.73
CA MET A 58 -2.87 3.80 -8.18
C MET A 58 -2.07 2.64 -7.58
N ILE A 59 -2.31 2.35 -6.29
CA ILE A 59 -1.73 1.19 -5.60
C ILE A 59 -2.24 -0.11 -6.23
N SER A 60 -3.53 -0.19 -6.56
CA SER A 60 -4.09 -1.38 -7.22
C SER A 60 -3.52 -1.62 -8.62
N LEU A 61 -3.26 -0.57 -9.40
CA LEU A 61 -2.63 -0.68 -10.72
C LEU A 61 -1.17 -1.17 -10.63
N LEU A 62 -0.40 -0.64 -9.69
CA LEU A 62 0.97 -1.09 -9.44
C LEU A 62 1.01 -2.56 -9.02
N ALA A 63 0.11 -2.97 -8.14
CA ALA A 63 -0.01 -4.35 -7.71
C ALA A 63 -0.39 -5.29 -8.87
N LEU A 64 -1.31 -4.87 -9.75
CA LEU A 64 -1.69 -5.61 -10.95
C LEU A 64 -0.50 -5.77 -11.91
N GLY A 65 0.26 -4.70 -12.15
CA GLY A 65 1.46 -4.72 -12.98
C GLY A 65 2.53 -5.67 -12.44
N ALA A 66 2.80 -5.62 -11.13
CA ALA A 66 3.73 -6.53 -10.48
C ALA A 66 3.29 -7.99 -10.59
N ALA A 67 2.00 -8.27 -10.33
CA ALA A 67 1.44 -9.61 -10.44
C ALA A 67 1.53 -10.17 -11.86
N PHE A 68 1.24 -9.35 -12.88
CA PHE A 68 1.37 -9.72 -14.27
C PHE A 68 2.84 -10.00 -14.67
N GLY A 69 3.77 -9.16 -14.21
CA GLY A 69 5.20 -9.34 -14.45
C GLY A 69 5.72 -10.66 -13.88
N VAL A 70 5.37 -10.96 -12.63
CA VAL A 70 5.73 -12.24 -11.98
C VAL A 70 5.14 -13.43 -12.71
N MET A 71 3.86 -13.37 -13.13
CA MET A 71 3.24 -14.45 -13.90
C MET A 71 3.93 -14.70 -15.25
N LYS A 72 4.30 -13.63 -15.97
CA LYS A 72 4.98 -13.74 -17.26
C LYS A 72 6.36 -14.40 -17.11
N LEU A 73 7.11 -14.05 -16.07
CA LEU A 73 8.42 -14.64 -15.76
C LEU A 73 8.31 -16.12 -15.37
N PHE A 74 7.32 -16.50 -14.56
CA PHE A 74 7.08 -17.90 -14.21
C PHE A 74 6.62 -18.77 -15.39
N LYS A 75 5.89 -18.19 -16.36
CA LYS A 75 5.48 -18.90 -17.57
C LYS A 75 6.65 -19.26 -18.48
N GLN A 76 7.73 -18.48 -18.50
CA GLN A 76 8.93 -18.77 -19.29
C GLN A 76 9.85 -19.82 -18.66
N LYS A 77 9.73 -20.08 -17.35
CA LYS A 77 10.53 -21.09 -16.65
C LYS A 77 9.97 -22.52 -16.76
N LEU A 78 8.83 -22.69 -17.45
CA LEU A 78 8.06 -23.94 -17.52
C LEU A 78 8.11 -24.61 -18.91
N TYR A 79 9.00 -24.14 -19.79
CA TYR A 79 9.31 -24.73 -21.10
C TYR A 79 10.81 -25.04 -21.20
#